data_AF-A0A2P2I658-F1
#
_entry.id   AF-A0A2P2I658-F1
#
_cell.length_a   1.000
_cell.length_b   1.000
_cell.length_c   1.000
_cell.angle_alpha   90.00
_cell.angle_beta   90.00
_cell.angle_gamma   90.00
#
_symmetry.space_group_name_H-M   'P 1'
#
loop_
_entity.id
_entity.type
_entity.pdbx_description
1 polymer ?
#
loop_
_entity_poly.entity_id
_entity_poly.type
_entity_poly.pdbx_seq_one_letter_code
_entity_poly.pdbx_strand_id
1 'polypeptide(L)'
;VEQALKHPNWSMGNKITIDSSTLCNKGLEVIEAHQLFNVPYDNIEVLVHPQSIIHSMVEFKDMSIIAQLGVPDMKVPIQYAFTYPNRVENRVLESLDFRKLSSLTFDKVDNNVFKGL
;
A
#
# COMPACT_ATOMS: atom_id res chain seq x y z
N VAL A 1 -4.82 22.34 -2.95
CA VAL A 1 -4.30 21.52 -4.07
C VAL A 1 -2.77 21.45 -4.03
N GLU A 2 -2.05 22.58 -4.07
CA GLU A 2 -0.57 22.57 -4.08
C GLU A 2 0.06 21.78 -2.92
N GLN A 3 -0.47 21.92 -1.70
CA GLN A 3 -0.02 21.12 -0.54
C GLN A 3 -0.29 19.63 -0.71
N ALA A 4 -1.45 19.25 -1.24
CA ALA A 4 -1.82 17.85 -1.44
C ALA A 4 -0.93 17.15 -2.47
N LEU A 5 -0.39 17.89 -3.46
CA LEU A 5 0.52 17.35 -4.46
C LEU A 5 1.92 16.97 -3.90
N LYS A 6 2.23 17.33 -2.66
CA LYS A 6 3.49 16.98 -1.98
C LYS A 6 3.33 15.70 -1.16
N HIS A 7 3.19 14.56 -1.83
CA HIS A 7 3.03 13.27 -1.16
C HIS A 7 4.30 12.89 -0.36
N PRO A 8 4.18 12.42 0.89
CA PRO A 8 5.34 12.18 1.76
C PRO A 8 6.26 11.06 1.27
N ASN A 9 5.71 10.01 0.64
CA ASN A 9 6.47 8.77 0.35
C ASN A 9 6.57 8.39 -1.13
N TRP A 10 5.72 8.94 -2.00
CA TRP A 10 5.54 8.42 -3.37
C TRP A 10 5.58 9.56 -4.37
N SER A 11 6.27 9.37 -5.49
CA SER A 11 6.22 10.27 -6.63
C SER A 11 5.17 9.76 -7.62
N MET A 12 4.05 10.46 -7.75
CA MET A 12 2.89 10.00 -8.51
C MET A 12 2.24 11.12 -9.32
N GLY A 13 1.36 10.76 -10.27
CA GLY A 13 0.60 11.73 -11.06
C GLY A 13 -0.44 12.50 -10.23
N ASN A 14 -0.81 13.71 -10.67
CA ASN A 14 -1.64 14.63 -9.89
C ASN A 14 -2.97 14.02 -9.40
N LYS A 15 -3.68 13.25 -10.24
CA LYS A 15 -4.98 12.64 -9.87
C LYS A 15 -4.84 11.71 -8.66
N ILE A 16 -3.94 10.73 -8.75
CA ILE A 16 -3.73 9.75 -7.67
C ILE A 16 -3.16 10.41 -6.41
N THR A 17 -2.34 11.45 -6.56
CA THR A 17 -1.84 12.20 -5.42
C THR A 17 -2.95 12.93 -4.66
N ILE A 18 -3.92 13.52 -5.37
CA ILE A 18 -5.11 14.13 -4.76
C ILE A 18 -5.99 13.06 -4.11
N ASP A 19 -6.26 11.95 -4.81
CA ASP A 19 -7.09 10.87 -4.26
C ASP A 19 -6.46 10.23 -3.01
N SER A 20 -5.13 10.15 -2.93
CA SER A 20 -4.41 9.70 -1.73
C SER A 20 -4.64 10.68 -0.58
N SER A 21 -4.58 11.99 -0.83
CA SER A 21 -4.80 13.02 0.20
C SER A 21 -6.20 13.01 0.82
N THR A 22 -7.19 12.45 0.12
CA THR A 22 -8.58 12.32 0.59
C THR A 22 -8.95 10.89 0.98
N LEU A 23 -8.01 9.94 0.88
CA LEU A 23 -8.23 8.49 0.93
C LEU A 23 -9.28 7.92 -0.05
N CYS A 24 -9.76 8.70 -1.02
CA CYS A 24 -10.58 8.18 -2.12
C CYS A 24 -9.84 7.09 -2.90
N ASN A 25 -8.52 7.21 -3.01
CA ASN A 25 -7.69 6.15 -3.62
C ASN A 25 -7.85 4.83 -2.89
N LYS A 26 -7.89 4.86 -1.55
CA LYS A 26 -8.03 3.67 -0.75
C LYS A 26 -9.42 3.04 -0.86
N GLY A 27 -10.48 3.85 -0.99
CA GLY A 27 -11.82 3.35 -1.31
C GLY A 27 -11.88 2.61 -2.66
N LEU A 28 -11.22 3.13 -3.68
CA LEU A 28 -11.10 2.45 -4.98
C LEU A 28 -10.30 1.13 -4.86
N GLU A 29 -9.22 1.13 -4.08
CA GLU A 29 -8.41 -0.08 -3.83
C GLU A 29 -9.17 -1.16 -3.04
N VAL A 30 -10.13 -0.78 -2.17
CA VAL A 30 -11.02 -1.75 -1.49
C VAL A 30 -11.92 -2.46 -2.51
N ILE A 31 -12.51 -1.70 -3.45
CA ILE A 31 -13.31 -2.28 -4.54
C ILE A 31 -12.44 -3.17 -5.43
N GLU A 32 -11.23 -2.73 -5.76
CA GLU A 32 -10.26 -3.52 -6.53
C GLU A 32 -9.91 -4.83 -5.83
N ALA A 33 -9.61 -4.81 -4.53
CA ALA A 33 -9.26 -6.01 -3.76
C ALA A 33 -10.43 -7.01 -3.73
N HIS A 34 -11.66 -6.53 -3.54
CA HIS A 34 -12.86 -7.36 -3.66
C HIS A 34 -12.93 -8.05 -5.02
N GLN A 35 -12.75 -7.30 -6.11
CA GLN A 35 -12.87 -7.81 -7.47
C GLN A 35 -11.73 -8.75 -7.89
N LEU A 36 -10.48 -8.45 -7.51
CA LEU A 36 -9.30 -9.24 -7.91
C LEU A 36 -9.19 -10.54 -7.11
N PHE A 37 -9.54 -10.52 -5.83
CA PHE A 37 -9.29 -11.63 -4.92
C PHE A 37 -10.56 -12.33 -4.42
N ASN A 38 -11.73 -11.84 -4.82
CA ASN A 38 -13.03 -12.36 -4.40
C ASN A 38 -13.20 -12.42 -2.87
N VAL A 39 -12.72 -11.36 -2.18
CA VAL A 39 -12.80 -11.22 -0.72
C VAL A 39 -14.00 -10.33 -0.38
N PRO A 40 -14.92 -10.75 0.53
CA PRO A 40 -16.04 -9.92 0.96
C PRO A 40 -15.57 -8.59 1.58
N TYR A 41 -16.34 -7.51 1.40
CA TYR A 41 -16.00 -6.19 1.97
C TYR A 41 -15.80 -6.22 3.49
N ASP A 42 -16.61 -7.00 4.21
CA ASP A 42 -16.50 -7.16 5.67
C ASP A 42 -15.15 -7.81 6.10
N ASN A 43 -14.43 -8.41 5.16
CA ASN A 43 -13.12 -9.03 5.36
C ASN A 43 -11.96 -8.20 4.77
N ILE A 44 -12.20 -6.93 4.43
CA ILE A 44 -11.16 -6.00 3.94
C ILE A 44 -11.01 -4.88 4.97
N GLU A 45 -9.92 -4.92 5.74
CA GLU A 45 -9.60 -3.88 6.71
C GLU A 45 -8.61 -2.86 6.14
N VAL A 46 -8.89 -1.58 6.40
CA VAL A 46 -8.05 -0.46 5.95
C VAL A 46 -7.32 0.13 7.16
N LEU A 47 -6.00 0.14 7.06
CA LEU A 47 -5.10 0.68 8.08
C LEU A 47 -4.25 1.81 7.50
N VAL A 48 -4.00 2.83 8.33
CA VAL A 48 -3.05 3.89 8.02
C VAL A 48 -1.66 3.43 8.43
N HIS A 49 -0.78 3.29 7.44
CA HIS A 49 0.63 2.96 7.63
C HIS A 49 1.51 4.07 7.03
N PRO A 50 1.88 5.11 7.80
CA PRO A 50 2.53 6.30 7.27
C PRO A 50 3.90 6.06 6.65
N GLN A 51 4.58 4.97 7.00
CA GLN A 51 5.93 4.68 6.49
C GLN A 51 5.90 4.03 5.10
N SER A 52 4.76 3.48 4.66
CA SER A 52 4.61 2.79 3.37
C SER A 52 5.69 1.71 3.10
N ILE A 53 6.13 1.02 4.15
CA ILE A 53 7.09 -0.10 4.06
C ILE A 53 6.36 -1.43 3.94
N ILE A 54 5.29 -1.61 4.72
CA ILE A 54 4.34 -2.72 4.55
C ILE A 54 3.31 -2.26 3.53
N HIS A 55 3.29 -2.91 2.37
CA HIS A 55 2.46 -2.49 1.24
C HIS A 55 1.02 -3.04 1.34
N SER A 56 0.86 -4.23 1.91
CA SER A 56 -0.41 -4.84 2.32
C SER A 56 -0.14 -6.17 3.03
N MET A 57 -1.19 -6.77 3.60
CA MET A 57 -1.13 -8.01 4.38
C MET A 57 -2.29 -8.93 4.02
N VAL A 58 -2.13 -10.23 4.24
CA VAL A 58 -3.17 -11.24 4.09
C VAL A 58 -3.23 -12.08 5.35
N GLU A 59 -4.39 -12.15 5.99
CA GLU A 59 -4.68 -13.04 7.10
C GLU A 59 -5.24 -14.38 6.58
N PHE A 60 -4.72 -15.48 7.11
CA PHE A 60 -5.15 -16.84 6.78
C PHE A 60 -6.03 -17.42 7.89
N LYS A 61 -6.73 -18.52 7.59
CA LYS A 61 -7.69 -19.16 8.51
C LYS A 61 -7.08 -19.66 9.83
N ASP A 62 -5.77 -19.84 9.87
CA ASP A 62 -5.01 -20.20 11.06
C ASP A 62 -4.54 -18.98 11.87
N MET A 63 -5.02 -17.78 11.51
CA MET A 63 -4.67 -16.49 12.09
C MET A 63 -3.21 -16.07 11.84
N SER A 64 -2.52 -16.74 10.91
CA SER A 64 -1.22 -16.26 10.43
C SER A 64 -1.41 -15.11 9.45
N ILE A 65 -0.49 -14.13 9.51
CA ILE A 65 -0.49 -12.98 8.61
C ILE A 65 0.78 -13.00 7.78
N ILE A 66 0.63 -12.92 6.46
CA ILE A 66 1.74 -12.69 5.53
C ILE A 66 1.67 -11.26 5.03
N ALA A 67 2.76 -10.51 5.21
CA ALA A 67 2.90 -9.14 4.75
C ALA A 67 3.96 -9.05 3.65
N GLN A 68 3.73 -8.20 2.64
CA GLN A 68 4.77 -7.84 1.69
C GLN A 68 5.42 -6.52 2.10
N LEU A 69 6.74 -6.56 2.31
CA LEU A 69 7.55 -5.42 2.70
C LEU A 69 8.51 -5.02 1.57
N GLY A 70 8.78 -3.73 1.46
CA GLY A 70 9.81 -3.21 0.57
C GLY A 70 9.92 -1.70 0.63
N VAL A 71 10.90 -1.15 -0.08
CA VAL A 71 10.94 0.29 -0.33
C VAL A 71 9.68 0.73 -1.11
N PRO A 72 9.16 1.95 -0.90
CA PRO A 72 8.01 2.48 -1.64
C PRO A 72 8.42 2.84 -3.08
N ASP A 73 8.64 1.82 -3.92
CA ASP A 73 8.98 1.98 -5.32
C ASP A 73 8.19 0.99 -6.21
N MET A 74 7.51 1.54 -7.21
CA MET A 74 6.67 0.78 -8.14
C MET A 74 7.43 -0.22 -9.01
N LYS A 75 8.76 -0.12 -9.11
CA LYS A 75 9.58 -1.07 -9.87
C LYS A 75 9.43 -2.50 -9.35
N VAL A 76 9.23 -2.70 -8.05
CA VAL A 76 9.03 -4.04 -7.46
C VAL A 76 7.74 -4.70 -7.95
N PRO A 77 6.53 -4.10 -7.74
CA PRO A 77 5.29 -4.70 -8.22
C PRO A 77 5.23 -4.82 -9.75
N ILE A 78 5.75 -3.83 -10.49
CA ILE A 78 5.81 -3.88 -11.95
C ILE A 78 6.69 -5.04 -12.42
N GLN A 79 7.90 -5.18 -11.88
CA GLN A 79 8.80 -6.29 -12.24
C GLN A 79 8.14 -7.63 -11.93
N TYR A 80 7.51 -7.78 -10.76
CA TYR A 80 6.87 -9.02 -10.36
C TYR A 80 5.71 -9.42 -11.28
N ALA A 81 4.92 -8.45 -11.77
CA ALA A 81 3.87 -8.71 -12.75
C ALA A 81 4.40 -9.33 -14.05
N PHE A 82 5.62 -8.97 -14.48
CA PHE A 82 6.26 -9.55 -15.68
C PHE A 82 6.98 -10.87 -15.42
N THR A 83 7.44 -11.13 -14.18
CA THR A 83 8.27 -12.30 -13.88
C THR A 83 7.52 -13.42 -13.19
N TYR A 84 6.30 -13.18 -12.71
CA TYR A 84 5.49 -14.17 -12.00
C TYR A 84 5.41 -15.51 -12.77
N PRO A 85 5.55 -16.67 -12.09
CA PRO A 85 5.72 -16.86 -10.64
C PRO A 85 7.16 -16.72 -10.14
N ASN A 86 8.10 -16.46 -11.04
CA ASN A 86 9.52 -16.38 -10.72
C ASN A 86 9.90 -14.98 -10.20
N ARG A 87 11.05 -14.92 -9.54
CA ARG A 87 11.70 -13.66 -9.14
C ARG A 87 13.01 -13.53 -9.89
N VAL A 88 13.28 -12.31 -10.35
CA VAL A 88 14.54 -11.93 -10.99
C VAL A 88 15.24 -10.92 -10.11
N GLU A 89 16.57 -10.91 -10.13
CA GLU A 89 17.38 -9.91 -9.44
C GLU A 89 16.97 -8.48 -9.86
N ASN A 90 16.77 -7.59 -8.88
CA ASN A 90 16.59 -6.17 -9.15
C ASN A 90 17.94 -5.45 -9.05
N ARG A 91 18.37 -4.83 -10.16
CA ARG A 91 19.69 -4.18 -10.27
C ARG A 91 19.67 -2.67 -10.03
N VAL A 92 18.49 -2.11 -9.77
CA VAL A 92 18.27 -0.65 -9.69
C VAL A 92 17.94 -0.22 -8.26
N LEU A 93 17.25 -1.06 -7.50
CA LEU A 93 16.79 -0.75 -6.15
C LEU A 93 17.78 -1.19 -5.10
N GLU A 94 17.92 -0.38 -4.05
CA GLU A 94 18.62 -0.76 -2.84
C GLU A 94 17.73 -1.62 -1.93
N SER A 95 18.34 -2.54 -1.20
CA SER A 95 17.64 -3.36 -0.21
C SER A 95 17.16 -2.50 0.97
N LEU A 96 15.95 -2.78 1.47
CA LEU A 96 15.43 -2.17 2.68
C LEU A 96 16.34 -2.50 3.88
N ASP A 97 16.88 -1.47 4.54
CA ASP A 97 17.68 -1.62 5.75
C ASP A 97 16.84 -1.38 7.00
N PHE A 98 16.38 -2.46 7.63
CA PHE A 98 15.57 -2.41 8.85
C PHE A 98 16.26 -1.69 10.02
N ARG A 99 17.60 -1.65 10.04
CA ARG A 99 18.35 -0.98 11.13
C ARG A 99 18.26 0.55 11.04
N LYS A 100 17.90 1.08 9.86
CA LYS A 100 17.69 2.51 9.64
C LYS A 100 16.22 2.92 9.86
N LEU A 101 15.31 1.95 10.01
CA LEU A 101 13.91 2.23 10.31
C LEU A 101 13.76 2.56 11.80
N SER A 102 13.04 3.64 12.10
CA SER A 102 12.74 4.01 13.48
C SER A 102 11.60 3.18 14.06
N SER A 103 10.49 3.07 13.32
CA SER A 103 9.28 2.36 13.73
C SER A 103 8.40 2.04 12.52
N LEU A 104 7.53 1.04 12.68
CA LEU A 104 6.40 0.78 11.79
C LEU A 104 5.14 0.97 12.62
N THR A 105 4.30 1.94 12.25
CA THR A 105 3.08 2.28 12.99
C THR A 105 1.85 1.97 12.15
N PHE A 106 0.76 1.69 12.85
CA PHE A 106 -0.54 1.39 12.27
C PHE A 106 -1.61 2.10 13.06
N ASP A 107 -2.47 2.83 12.37
CA ASP A 107 -3.60 3.52 12.97
C ASP A 107 -4.89 3.20 12.21
N LYS A 108 -6.02 3.30 12.90
CA LYS A 108 -7.33 3.21 12.27
C LYS A 108 -7.59 4.45 11.41
N VAL A 109 -8.35 4.27 10.34
CA VAL A 109 -8.82 5.41 9.54
C VAL A 109 -9.90 6.17 10.30
N ASP A 110 -9.82 7.51 10.28
CA ASP A 110 -10.89 8.39 10.76
C ASP A 110 -11.90 8.64 9.63
N ASN A 111 -12.99 7.87 9.63
CA ASN A 111 -14.06 7.98 8.63
C ASN A 111 -14.84 9.31 8.71
N ASN A 112 -14.73 10.09 9.80
CA ASN A 112 -15.33 11.42 9.85
C ASN A 112 -14.56 12.42 8.99
N VAL A 113 -13.23 12.24 8.92
CA VAL A 113 -12.31 13.06 8.12
C VAL A 113 -12.26 12.57 6.68
N PHE A 114 -12.15 11.25 6.48
CA PHE A 114 -11.92 10.63 5.18
C PHE A 114 -13.17 9.96 4.63
N LYS A 115 -14.11 10.78 4.13
CA LYS A 115 -15.42 10.32 3.63
C LYS A 115 -15.38 9.55 2.29
N GLY A 116 -14.21 9.48 1.65
CA GLY A 116 -14.01 8.73 0.41
C GLY A 116 -13.79 7.23 0.63
N LEU A 117 -13.73 6.81 1.90
CA LEU A 117 -13.67 5.44 2.36
C LEU A 117 -15.01 5.05 2.98
#